data_AF-A0A917A0K8-F1
#
_entry.id   AF-A0A917A0K8-F1
#
_cell.length_a   1.000
_cell.length_b   1.000
_cell.length_c   1.000
_cell.angle_alpha   90.00
_cell.angle_beta   90.00
_cell.angle_gamma   90.00
#
_symmetry.space_group_name_H-M   'P 1'
#
loop_
_entity.id
_entity.type
_entity.pdbx_description
1 polymer ?
#
loop_
_entity_poly.entity_id
_entity_poly.type
_entity_poly.pdbx_seq_one_letter_code
_entity_poly.pdbx_strand_id
1 'polypeptide(L)'
;MSDSSKQPPILNPKNKIVFNKIILIYSIFYLALKIYAIVFMNQWLVENLILSSPIIVIGILAHYFQREQIQNWTFILLSIGTAIILRLNEAKWILQIHEFLN
;
A
#
# COMPACT_ATOMS: atom_id res chain seq x y z
N MET A 1 -13.85 -6.68 -40.46
CA MET A 1 -14.27 -6.94 -39.07
C MET A 1 -13.08 -6.66 -38.16
N SER A 2 -13.14 -5.60 -37.36
CA SER A 2 -12.15 -5.37 -36.30
C SER A 2 -12.42 -6.38 -35.18
N ASP A 3 -11.44 -7.25 -34.90
CA ASP A 3 -11.55 -8.33 -33.93
C ASP A 3 -11.47 -7.77 -32.50
N SER A 4 -12.60 -7.21 -32.04
CA SER A 4 -12.77 -6.51 -30.76
C SER A 4 -12.88 -7.46 -29.54
N SER A 5 -12.54 -8.74 -29.69
CA SER A 5 -12.78 -9.76 -28.66
C SER A 5 -11.57 -10.06 -27.76
N LYS A 6 -10.36 -9.66 -28.14
CA LYS A 6 -9.18 -9.82 -27.29
C LYS A 6 -9.06 -8.64 -26.34
N GLN A 7 -9.70 -8.76 -25.18
CA GLN A 7 -9.39 -7.86 -24.06
C GLN A 7 -7.87 -7.88 -23.82
N PRO A 8 -7.22 -6.72 -23.65
CA PRO A 8 -5.79 -6.67 -23.43
C PRO A 8 -5.43 -7.56 -22.22
N PRO A 9 -4.29 -8.27 -22.23
CA PRO A 9 -3.94 -9.24 -21.20
C PRO A 9 -3.99 -8.63 -19.79
N ILE A 10 -3.74 -7.32 -19.69
CA ILE A 10 -3.86 -6.50 -18.49
C ILE A 10 -5.31 -6.42 -17.95
N LEU A 11 -6.34 -6.41 -18.80
CA LEU A 11 -7.74 -6.31 -18.37
C LEU A 11 -8.35 -7.62 -17.85
N ASN A 12 -7.64 -8.75 -18.02
CA ASN A 12 -8.13 -10.07 -17.63
C ASN A 12 -8.39 -10.12 -16.10
N PRO A 13 -9.57 -10.53 -15.63
CA PRO A 13 -9.91 -10.57 -14.20
C PRO A 13 -8.91 -11.38 -13.37
N LYS A 14 -8.26 -12.40 -13.95
CA LYS A 14 -7.22 -13.18 -13.27
C LYS A 14 -6.00 -12.35 -12.87
N ASN A 15 -5.62 -11.36 -13.69
CA ASN A 15 -4.44 -10.53 -13.43
C ASN A 15 -4.69 -9.51 -12.33
N LYS A 16 -5.92 -8.99 -12.25
CA LYS A 16 -6.34 -8.12 -11.14
C LYS A 16 -6.17 -8.81 -9.78
N ILE A 17 -6.37 -10.14 -9.72
CA ILE A 17 -6.25 -10.92 -8.49
C ILE A 17 -4.81 -11.00 -8.03
N VAL A 18 -3.90 -11.17 -8.98
CA VAL A 18 -2.45 -11.19 -8.73
C VAL A 18 -2.01 -9.83 -8.19
N PHE A 19 -2.40 -8.72 -8.83
CA PHE A 19 -2.03 -7.38 -8.37
C PHE A 19 -2.54 -7.06 -6.97
N ASN A 20 -3.80 -7.39 -6.66
CA ASN A 20 -4.32 -7.17 -5.31
C ASN A 20 -3.56 -7.99 -4.25
N LYS A 21 -3.15 -9.21 -4.60
CA LYS A 21 -2.33 -10.06 -3.72
C LYS A 21 -0.93 -9.48 -3.49
N ILE A 22 -0.33 -8.87 -4.52
CA ILE A 22 0.95 -8.15 -4.41
C ILE A 22 0.82 -6.97 -3.44
N ILE A 23 -0.26 -6.18 -3.55
CA ILE A 23 -0.52 -5.05 -2.63
C ILE A 23 -0.69 -5.54 -1.19
N LEU A 24 -1.42 -6.63 -0.98
CA LEU A 24 -1.60 -7.23 0.34
C LEU A 24 -0.25 -7.65 0.95
N ILE A 25 0.58 -8.36 0.18
CA ILE A 25 1.93 -8.76 0.61
C ILE A 25 2.80 -7.53 0.92
N TYR A 26 2.74 -6.50 0.08
CA TYR A 26 3.49 -5.27 0.29
C TYR A 26 3.07 -4.55 1.58
N SER A 27 1.76 -4.45 1.85
CA SER A 27 1.26 -3.82 3.07
C SER A 27 1.72 -4.59 4.33
N ILE A 28 1.66 -5.92 4.31
CA ILE A 28 2.17 -6.76 5.42
C ILE A 28 3.68 -6.56 5.60
N PHE A 29 4.43 -6.57 4.51
CA PHE A 29 5.88 -6.36 4.55
C PHE A 29 6.25 -4.97 5.09
N TYR A 30 5.54 -3.93 4.65
CA TYR A 30 5.71 -2.57 5.15
C TYR A 30 5.44 -2.48 6.66
N LEU A 31 4.38 -3.14 7.14
CA LEU A 31 4.05 -3.18 8.55
C LEU A 31 5.14 -3.88 9.38
N ALA A 32 5.69 -4.98 8.86
CA ALA A 32 6.81 -5.67 9.47
C ALA A 32 8.06 -4.78 9.55
N LEU A 33 8.37 -4.03 8.49
CA LEU A 33 9.46 -3.05 8.49
C LEU A 33 9.25 -1.95 9.55
N LYS A 34 8.02 -1.47 9.74
CA LYS A 34 7.70 -0.48 10.76
C LYS A 34 7.85 -1.03 12.17
N ILE A 35 7.36 -2.24 12.43
CA ILE A 35 7.57 -2.92 13.72
C ILE A 35 9.07 -3.10 13.97
N TYR A 36 9.83 -3.51 12.95
CA TYR A 36 11.27 -3.65 13.07
C TYR A 36 11.96 -2.32 13.42
N ALA A 37 11.62 -1.23 12.73
CA ALA A 37 12.18 0.09 13.00
C ALA A 37 11.88 0.57 14.43
N ILE A 38 10.67 0.33 14.93
CA ILE A 38 10.26 0.72 16.29
C ILE A 38 11.01 -0.11 17.34
N VAL A 39 11.04 -1.43 17.18
CA VAL A 39 11.57 -2.36 18.20
C VAL A 39 13.11 -2.40 18.20
N PHE A 40 13.74 -2.39 17.04
CA PHE A 40 15.19 -2.61 16.92
C PHE A 40 16.00 -1.34 16.70
N MET A 41 15.42 -0.31 16.05
CA MET A 41 16.12 0.96 15.82
C MET A 41 15.71 2.06 16.82
N ASN A 42 14.87 1.73 17.80
CA ASN A 42 14.35 2.65 18.82
C ASN A 42 13.80 3.95 18.21
N GLN A 43 13.21 3.83 17.02
CA GLN A 43 12.60 4.92 16.28
C GLN A 43 11.30 5.36 16.96
N TRP A 44 10.92 6.62 16.78
CA TRP A 44 9.75 7.17 17.48
C TRP A 44 8.45 6.49 17.07
N LEU A 45 7.73 5.95 18.06
CA LEU A 45 6.57 5.10 17.82
C LEU A 45 5.38 5.86 17.22
N VAL A 46 5.13 7.07 17.70
CA VAL A 46 3.94 7.87 17.32
C VAL A 46 4.02 8.30 15.86
N GLU A 47 5.17 8.80 15.44
CA GLU A 47 5.49 9.31 14.11
C GLU A 47 5.43 8.18 13.09
N ASN A 48 6.02 7.03 13.43
CA ASN A 48 5.97 5.85 12.58
C ASN A 48 4.55 5.30 12.46
N LEU A 49 3.75 5.33 13.53
CA LEU A 49 2.36 4.87 13.50
C LEU A 49 1.49 5.77 12.62
N ILE A 50 1.59 7.10 12.77
CA ILE A 50 0.87 8.08 11.95
C ILE A 50 1.23 7.89 10.47
N LEU A 51 2.52 7.77 10.16
CA LEU A 51 2.97 7.61 8.78
C LEU A 51 2.54 6.26 8.18
N SER A 52 2.44 5.21 9.00
CA SER A 52 2.04 3.89 8.54
C SER A 52 0.53 3.73 8.34
N SER A 53 -0.28 4.60 8.94
CA SER A 53 -1.75 4.52 8.91
C SER A 53 -2.34 4.39 7.50
N PRO A 54 -1.91 5.16 6.48
CA PRO A 54 -2.47 5.03 5.14
C PRO A 54 -2.16 3.66 4.51
N ILE A 55 -0.97 3.10 4.75
CA ILE A 55 -0.60 1.76 4.25
C ILE A 55 -1.40 0.67 4.96
N ILE A 56 -1.68 0.85 6.25
CA ILE A 56 -2.55 -0.05 7.03
C ILE A 56 -3.96 -0.05 6.43
N VAL A 57 -4.53 1.14 6.18
CA VAL A 57 -5.86 1.27 5.56
C VAL A 57 -5.90 0.62 4.18
N ILE A 58 -4.87 0.86 3.35
CA ILE A 58 -4.74 0.21 2.03
C ILE A 58 -4.66 -1.32 2.18
N GLY A 59 -3.93 -1.83 3.17
CA GLY A 59 -3.83 -3.27 3.44
C GLY A 59 -5.17 -3.90 3.83
N ILE A 60 -5.93 -3.23 4.70
CA ILE A 60 -7.27 -3.67 5.12
C ILE A 60 -8.23 -3.64 3.93
N LEU A 61 -8.22 -2.57 3.13
CA LEU A 61 -9.04 -2.46 1.92
C LEU A 61 -8.66 -3.52 0.88
N ALA A 62 -7.37 -3.78 0.68
CA ALA A 62 -6.90 -4.82 -0.23
C ALA A 62 -7.36 -6.21 0.23
N HIS A 63 -7.35 -6.48 1.54
CA HIS A 63 -7.88 -7.71 2.12
C HIS A 63 -9.40 -7.83 1.88
N TYR A 64 -10.15 -6.75 2.11
CA TYR A 64 -11.59 -6.70 1.87
C TYR A 64 -11.94 -6.94 0.40
N PHE A 65 -11.29 -6.22 -0.53
CA PHE A 65 -11.48 -6.40 -1.97
C PHE A 65 -11.04 -7.77 -2.48
N GLN A 66 -10.13 -8.44 -1.78
CA GLN A 66 -9.79 -9.82 -2.09
C GLN A 66 -10.94 -10.78 -1.76
N ARG A 67 -11.67 -10.54 -0.67
CA ARG A 67 -12.82 -11.38 -0.27
C ARG A 67 -14.02 -11.17 -1.18
N GLU A 68 -14.27 -9.94 -1.62
CA GLU A 68 -15.44 -9.63 -2.44
C GLU A 68 -15.21 -9.79 -3.96
N GLN A 69 -13.98 -10.09 -4.40
CA GLN A 69 -13.59 -10.13 -5.82
C GLN A 69 -13.86 -8.82 -6.60
N ILE A 70 -14.17 -7.72 -5.91
CA ILE A 70 -14.38 -6.40 -6.49
C ILE A 70 -13.01 -5.78 -6.74
N GLN A 71 -12.42 -6.14 -7.88
CA GLN A 71 -11.07 -5.69 -8.22
C GLN A 71 -11.10 -4.57 -9.23
N ASN A 72 -10.77 -3.39 -8.70
CA ASN A 72 -10.78 -2.16 -9.45
C ASN A 72 -9.35 -1.69 -9.75
N TRP A 73 -9.08 -1.42 -11.03
CA TRP A 73 -7.75 -0.95 -11.47
C TRP A 73 -7.37 0.38 -10.83
N THR A 74 -8.37 1.23 -10.57
CA THR A 74 -8.19 2.51 -9.87
C THR A 74 -7.63 2.31 -8.47
N PHE A 75 -8.11 1.32 -7.73
CA PHE A 75 -7.59 1.02 -6.39
C PHE A 75 -6.14 0.53 -6.43
N ILE A 76 -5.81 -0.32 -7.40
CA ILE A 76 -4.44 -0.85 -7.57
C ILE A 76 -3.46 0.30 -7.85
N LEU A 77 -3.77 1.15 -8.83
CA LEU A 77 -2.95 2.31 -9.19
C LEU A 77 -2.82 3.31 -8.03
N LEU A 78 -3.93 3.61 -7.35
CA LEU A 78 -3.93 4.50 -6.20
C LEU A 78 -3.05 3.95 -5.07
N SER A 79 -3.19 2.66 -4.75
CA SER A 79 -2.43 2.02 -3.69
C SER A 79 -0.93 2.04 -3.96
N ILE A 80 -0.52 1.75 -5.20
CA ILE A 80 0.88 1.79 -5.62
C ILE A 80 1.40 3.23 -5.55
N GLY A 81 0.64 4.20 -6.06
CA GLY A 81 1.01 5.61 -6.02
C GLY A 81 1.21 6.12 -4.59
N THR A 82 0.25 5.84 -3.70
CA THR A 82 0.33 6.19 -2.29
C THR A 82 1.52 5.53 -1.60
N ALA A 83 1.79 4.24 -1.88
CA ALA A 83 2.95 3.55 -1.34
C ALA A 83 4.28 4.21 -1.74
N ILE A 84 4.44 4.58 -3.01
CA ILE A 84 5.65 5.25 -3.50
C ILE A 84 5.81 6.63 -2.85
N ILE A 85 4.75 7.44 -2.83
CA ILE A 85 4.79 8.79 -2.24
C ILE A 85 5.19 8.73 -0.76
N LEU A 86 4.54 7.84 0.00
CA LEU A 86 4.88 7.64 1.41
C LEU A 86 6.32 7.21 1.58
N ARG A 87 6.79 6.25 0.76
CA ARG A 87 8.15 5.72 0.89
C ARG A 87 9.23 6.76 0.60
N LEU A 88 9.01 7.64 -0.37
CA LEU A 88 9.96 8.70 -0.72
C LEU A 88 10.00 9.82 0.34
N ASN A 89 8.84 10.14 0.92
CA ASN A 89 8.73 11.24 1.88
C ASN A 89 8.88 10.77 3.34
N GLU A 90 8.94 9.47 3.59
CA GLU A 90 8.97 8.87 4.92
C GLU A 90 9.99 9.49 5.86
N ALA A 91 11.25 9.62 5.41
CA ALA A 91 12.30 10.22 6.24
C ALA A 91 12.04 11.70 6.58
N LYS A 92 11.54 12.47 5.60
CA LYS A 92 11.25 13.90 5.79
C LYS A 92 10.04 14.11 6.69
N TRP A 93 8.98 13.33 6.49
CA TRP A 93 7.75 13.45 7.26
C TRP A 93 7.91 12.96 8.69
N ILE A 94 8.73 11.94 8.95
CA ILE A 94 9.06 11.55 10.33
C ILE A 94 9.72 12.71 11.08
N LEU A 95 10.70 13.39 10.45
CA LEU A 95 11.36 14.55 11.06
C LEU A 95 10.38 15.70 11.29
N GLN A 96 9.53 16.03 10.32
CA GLN A 96 8.55 17.11 10.45
C GLN A 96 7.49 16.82 11.53
N ILE A 97 7.02 15.57 11.62
CA ILE A 97 6.05 15.18 12.66
C ILE A 97 6.73 15.26 14.03
N HIS A 98 7.98 14.82 14.14
CA HIS A 98 8.74 14.92 15.38
C HIS A 98 8.93 16.38 15.83
N GLU A 99 9.32 17.28 14.92
CA GLU A 99 9.42 18.72 15.18
C GLU A 99 8.08 19.37 15.52
N PHE A 100 6.95 18.88 14.97
CA PHE A 100 5.63 19.41 15.30
C PHE A 100 5.12 18.97 16.67
N LEU A 101 5.54 17.79 17.14
CA LEU A 101 5.11 17.23 18.43
C LEU A 101 5.96 17.69 19.63
N ASN A 102 7.14 18.28 19.41
CA ASN A 102 8.10 18.66 20.46
C ASN A 102 8.36 20.16 20.50
#